data_AF-A0A6A3IB86-F1
#
_entry.id   AF-A0A6A3IB86-F1
#
_cell.length_a   1.000
_cell.length_b   1.000
_cell.length_c   1.000
_cell.angle_alpha   90.00
_cell.angle_beta   90.00
_cell.angle_gamma   90.00
#
_symmetry.space_group_name_H-M   'P 1'
#
loop_
_entity.id
_entity.type
_entity.pdbx_description
1 polymer ?
#
loop_
_entity_poly.entity_id
_entity_poly.type
_entity_poly.pdbx_seq_one_letter_code
_entity_poly.pdbx_strand_id
1 'polypeptide(L)'
;MFDYNQSREANRSKPARKLIGSYFGEKILIYAPLLKWYLSHGMEITKTYSFIKASSHTAFAPFMEAVSNARREGDADKSKSMIAEMMKLVGNSAFGRSGMDMSKHKEVKYESDQKAIEAKIEHFTFHGLEELNDACEITMKKRRIKNKNPIHLSIAIYQLAKLRMLQFYYDCIDYYFNRSDFQYQEMDTDSAYIAFSCENPFKDCIKPDLRDHFKQYKYDWFPRDYNSEVAKFDRRTPGLFKDEWSGDAMVSLSSKNYICYLPDESYKVKVSAKGVQQGRGRNEDVLNPNGFETVVRDRITLQGTNKGFRLSKESKSIITYTQTKTALNYYYDKRQVLSDGISTIPLQI
;
A
#
# COMPACT_ATOMS: atom_id res chain seq x y z
N MET A 1 -8.21 -13.51 22.21
CA MET A 1 -8.74 -12.88 20.98
C MET A 1 -9.96 -13.61 20.44
N PHE A 2 -10.00 -14.96 20.50
CA PHE A 2 -11.22 -15.73 20.23
C PHE A 2 -12.44 -15.20 20.99
N ASP A 3 -12.32 -14.91 22.29
CA ASP A 3 -13.43 -14.39 23.10
C ASP A 3 -13.84 -12.95 22.76
N TYR A 4 -12.89 -12.08 22.39
CA TYR A 4 -13.18 -10.73 21.89
C TYR A 4 -13.82 -10.76 20.49
N ASN A 5 -13.46 -11.75 19.67
CA ASN A 5 -14.04 -11.96 18.35
C ASN A 5 -15.46 -12.53 18.49
N GLN A 6 -15.69 -13.46 19.42
CA GLN A 6 -17.02 -13.98 19.74
C GLN A 6 -17.95 -12.90 20.30
N SER A 7 -17.46 -12.02 21.19
CA SER A 7 -18.29 -10.94 21.74
C SER A 7 -18.76 -9.93 20.68
N ARG A 8 -18.08 -9.85 19.53
CA ARG A 8 -18.51 -9.05 18.36
C ARG A 8 -19.41 -9.78 17.37
N GLU A 9 -19.64 -11.10 17.51
CA GLU A 9 -20.56 -11.82 16.63
C GLU A 9 -21.99 -11.28 16.68
N ALA A 10 -22.40 -10.68 17.79
CA ALA A 10 -23.72 -10.04 17.94
C ALA A 10 -23.88 -8.75 17.10
N ASN A 11 -22.78 -8.13 16.64
CA ASN A 11 -22.77 -6.89 15.87
C ASN A 11 -21.99 -7.07 14.56
N ARG A 12 -22.44 -8.01 13.71
CA ARG A 12 -21.81 -8.26 12.41
C ARG A 12 -21.84 -7.00 11.54
N SER A 13 -20.66 -6.42 11.30
CA SER A 13 -20.46 -5.50 10.18
C SER A 13 -20.86 -6.19 8.88
N LYS A 14 -21.40 -5.44 7.91
CA LYS A 14 -21.77 -5.98 6.59
C LYS A 14 -20.62 -6.82 6.01
N PRO A 15 -20.88 -8.02 5.47
CA PRO A 15 -19.87 -8.83 4.81
C PRO A 15 -19.15 -8.01 3.73
N ALA A 16 -17.83 -8.00 3.77
CA ALA A 16 -17.01 -7.27 2.81
C ALA A 16 -15.91 -8.17 2.27
N ARG A 17 -15.67 -8.11 0.96
CA ARG A 17 -14.51 -8.78 0.34
C ARG A 17 -13.24 -8.08 0.84
N LYS A 18 -12.32 -8.86 1.40
CA LYS A 18 -11.03 -8.38 1.92
C LYS A 18 -9.89 -9.08 1.19
N LEU A 19 -8.81 -8.34 0.97
CA LEU A 19 -7.51 -8.96 0.68
C LEU A 19 -6.98 -9.53 1.99
N ILE A 20 -6.58 -10.79 1.95
CA ILE A 20 -6.09 -11.58 3.09
C ILE A 20 -4.65 -12.02 2.84
N GLY A 21 -3.94 -12.41 3.90
CA GLY A 21 -2.72 -13.20 3.76
C GLY A 21 -3.06 -14.68 3.69
N SER A 22 -2.81 -15.33 2.56
CA SER A 22 -2.90 -16.79 2.39
C SER A 22 -1.76 -17.26 1.48
N TYR A 23 -1.33 -18.52 1.63
CA TYR A 23 -0.43 -19.20 0.71
C TYR A 23 -1.16 -19.90 -0.44
N PHE A 24 -2.49 -19.86 -0.44
CA PHE A 24 -3.32 -20.44 -1.47
C PHE A 24 -3.79 -19.39 -2.49
N GLY A 25 -3.95 -19.83 -3.75
CA GLY A 25 -4.45 -18.99 -4.82
C GLY A 25 -4.94 -19.80 -6.01
N GLU A 26 -6.18 -19.54 -6.45
CA GLU A 26 -6.78 -20.22 -7.60
C GLU A 26 -6.85 -19.27 -8.80
N LYS A 27 -6.56 -19.78 -10.01
CA LYS A 27 -6.72 -19.05 -11.30
C LYS A 27 -6.04 -17.68 -11.31
N ILE A 28 -4.87 -17.57 -10.70
CA ILE A 28 -4.08 -16.33 -10.68
C ILE A 28 -3.26 -16.25 -11.97
N LEU A 29 -3.33 -15.11 -12.67
CA LEU A 29 -2.38 -14.79 -13.73
C LEU A 29 -1.06 -14.37 -13.09
N ILE A 30 0.00 -15.16 -13.26
CA ILE A 30 1.32 -14.91 -12.68
C ILE A 30 2.34 -14.63 -13.79
N TYR A 31 3.13 -13.57 -13.62
CA TYR A 31 4.19 -13.18 -14.53
C TYR A 31 5.41 -14.09 -14.36
N ALA A 32 6.04 -14.49 -15.46
CA ALA A 32 7.03 -15.56 -15.46
C ALA A 32 8.21 -15.36 -14.46
N PRO A 33 8.79 -14.16 -14.27
CA PRO A 33 9.82 -13.93 -13.27
C PRO A 33 9.37 -14.22 -11.84
N LEU A 34 8.17 -13.76 -11.45
CA LEU A 34 7.63 -14.03 -10.12
C LEU A 34 7.31 -15.52 -9.94
N LEU A 35 6.76 -16.17 -10.96
CA LEU A 35 6.48 -17.61 -10.92
C LEU A 35 7.77 -18.42 -10.74
N LYS A 36 8.82 -18.12 -11.51
CA LYS A 36 10.12 -18.80 -11.39
C LYS A 36 10.69 -18.66 -9.98
N TRP A 37 10.60 -17.46 -9.40
CA TRP A 37 11.05 -17.21 -8.04
C TRP A 37 10.22 -17.98 -7.01
N TYR A 38 8.89 -18.03 -7.16
CA TYR A 38 8.04 -18.86 -6.28
C TYR A 38 8.40 -20.35 -6.35
N LEU A 39 8.63 -20.89 -7.55
CA LEU A 39 9.04 -22.28 -7.73
C LEU A 39 10.39 -22.56 -7.06
N SER A 40 11.36 -21.64 -7.17
CA SER A 40 12.66 -21.82 -6.50
C SER A 40 12.58 -21.74 -4.98
N HIS A 41 11.49 -21.21 -4.43
CA HIS A 41 11.21 -21.11 -3.00
C HIS A 41 10.18 -22.15 -2.52
N GLY A 42 9.95 -23.21 -3.31
CA GLY A 42 9.16 -24.37 -2.90
C GLY A 42 7.64 -24.23 -3.08
N MET A 43 7.15 -23.19 -3.75
CA MET A 43 5.75 -23.17 -4.16
C MET A 43 5.50 -24.17 -5.29
N GLU A 44 4.36 -24.84 -5.26
CA GLU A 44 4.00 -25.86 -6.24
C GLU A 44 2.86 -25.39 -7.16
N ILE A 45 2.96 -25.72 -8.44
CA ILE A 45 1.86 -25.52 -9.40
C ILE A 45 1.00 -26.76 -9.39
N THR A 46 -0.22 -26.65 -8.87
CA THR A 46 -1.19 -27.76 -8.86
C THR A 46 -1.95 -27.88 -10.18
N LYS A 47 -2.19 -26.75 -10.88
CA LYS A 47 -2.93 -26.72 -12.14
C LYS A 47 -2.55 -25.53 -13.01
N THR A 48 -2.42 -25.78 -14.31
CA THR A 48 -2.25 -24.74 -15.34
C THR A 48 -3.52 -24.63 -16.19
N TYR A 49 -3.79 -23.43 -16.74
CA TYR A 49 -5.01 -23.15 -17.49
C TYR A 49 -4.71 -22.57 -18.87
N SER A 50 -3.94 -21.48 -18.91
CA SER A 50 -3.57 -20.79 -20.15
C SER A 50 -2.17 -20.21 -20.03
N PHE A 51 -1.51 -20.06 -21.17
CA PHE A 51 -0.21 -19.41 -21.30
C PHE A 51 -0.32 -18.22 -22.24
N ILE A 52 0.25 -17.09 -21.85
CA ILE A 52 0.33 -15.89 -22.67
C ILE A 52 1.79 -15.66 -22.98
N LYS A 53 2.17 -15.81 -24.25
CA LYS A 53 3.53 -15.49 -24.70
C LYS A 53 3.71 -13.97 -24.65
N ALA A 54 4.78 -13.54 -23.99
CA ALA A 54 5.17 -12.14 -23.92
C ALA A 54 6.68 -12.03 -24.21
N SER A 55 7.07 -10.95 -24.88
CA SER A 55 8.47 -10.60 -25.11
C SER A 55 8.88 -9.50 -24.14
N SER A 56 10.06 -9.64 -23.54
CA SER A 56 10.61 -8.61 -22.65
C SER A 56 11.16 -7.45 -23.48
N HIS A 57 10.86 -6.22 -23.07
CA HIS A 57 11.35 -5.00 -23.69
C HIS A 57 11.57 -3.91 -22.63
N THR A 58 12.49 -2.99 -22.90
CA THR A 58 12.83 -1.83 -22.04
C THR A 58 12.29 -0.52 -22.60
N ALA A 59 11.14 -0.56 -23.30
CA ALA A 59 10.57 0.59 -24.00
C ALA A 59 10.28 1.82 -23.11
N PHE A 60 10.11 1.62 -21.80
CA PHE A 60 9.87 2.70 -20.83
C PHE A 60 11.14 3.17 -20.10
N ALA A 61 12.32 2.65 -20.43
CA ALA A 61 13.56 3.04 -19.76
C ALA A 61 13.84 4.56 -19.86
N PRO A 62 13.76 5.21 -21.04
CA PRO A 62 13.96 6.65 -21.13
C PRO A 62 12.96 7.46 -20.30
N PHE A 63 11.71 6.99 -20.23
CA PHE A 63 10.67 7.63 -19.43
C PHE A 63 10.99 7.55 -17.92
N MET A 64 11.36 6.36 -17.43
CA MET A 64 11.69 6.19 -16.01
C MET A 64 13.00 6.86 -15.62
N GLU A 65 13.95 6.95 -16.55
CA GLU A 65 15.19 7.72 -16.39
C GLU A 65 14.88 9.22 -16.24
N ALA A 66 14.02 9.79 -17.09
CA ALA A 66 13.58 11.18 -16.98
C ALA A 66 12.91 11.46 -15.62
N VAL A 67 12.05 10.56 -15.13
CA VAL A 67 11.46 10.67 -13.79
C VAL A 67 12.55 10.66 -12.71
N SER A 68 13.48 9.71 -12.78
CA SER A 68 14.56 9.57 -11.78
C SER A 68 15.51 10.77 -11.78
N ASN A 69 15.86 11.30 -12.96
CA ASN A 69 16.71 12.48 -13.10
C ASN A 69 16.03 13.74 -12.55
N ALA A 70 14.76 13.98 -12.87
CA ALA A 70 14.00 15.10 -12.29
C ALA A 70 13.93 15.00 -10.75
N ARG A 71 13.81 13.79 -10.20
CA ARG A 71 13.88 13.56 -8.75
C ARG A 71 15.24 13.90 -8.16
N ARG A 72 16.33 13.50 -8.82
CA ARG A 72 17.71 13.80 -8.40
C ARG A 72 17.96 15.31 -8.42
N GLU A 73 17.52 15.99 -9.48
CA GLU A 73 17.63 17.44 -9.59
C GLU A 73 16.85 18.17 -8.49
N GLY A 74 15.63 17.74 -8.18
CA GLY A 74 14.84 18.35 -7.09
C GLY A 74 15.41 18.10 -5.69
N ASP A 75 16.17 17.02 -5.48
CA ASP A 75 16.90 16.80 -4.23
C ASP A 75 18.15 17.70 -4.13
N ALA A 76 18.78 18.04 -5.27
CA ALA A 76 19.94 18.93 -5.33
C ALA A 76 19.56 20.42 -5.28
N ASP A 77 18.42 20.79 -5.87
CA ASP A 77 17.94 22.16 -5.99
C ASP A 77 16.47 22.27 -5.52
N LYS A 78 16.28 22.94 -4.37
CA LYS A 78 14.95 23.14 -3.77
C LYS A 78 13.99 23.89 -4.70
N SER A 79 14.47 24.73 -5.61
CA SER A 79 13.62 25.44 -6.57
C SER A 79 12.93 24.49 -7.56
N LYS A 80 13.52 23.32 -7.80
CA LYS A 80 12.98 22.25 -8.67
C LYS A 80 12.14 21.21 -7.92
N SER A 81 11.92 21.38 -6.61
CA SER A 81 11.14 20.44 -5.80
C SER A 81 9.73 20.20 -6.34
N MET A 82 9.07 21.24 -6.85
CA MET A 82 7.75 21.13 -7.47
C MET A 82 7.79 20.24 -8.72
N ILE A 83 8.79 20.41 -9.59
CA ILE A 83 8.98 19.61 -10.81
C ILE A 83 9.24 18.14 -10.43
N ALA A 84 10.06 17.90 -9.40
CA ALA A 84 10.35 16.56 -8.92
C ALA A 84 9.11 15.84 -8.35
N GLU A 85 8.22 16.54 -7.66
CA GLU A 85 6.95 15.97 -7.18
C GLU A 85 5.95 15.76 -8.33
N MET A 86 5.89 16.66 -9.31
CA MET A 86 5.08 16.48 -10.52
C MET A 86 5.55 15.26 -11.33
N MET A 87 6.86 15.12 -11.55
CA MET A 87 7.42 13.98 -12.28
C MET A 87 7.21 12.65 -11.54
N LYS A 88 7.28 12.65 -10.19
CA LYS A 88 6.87 11.49 -9.38
C LYS A 88 5.42 11.11 -9.65
N LEU A 89 4.51 12.09 -9.66
CA LEU A 89 3.10 11.87 -9.95
C LEU A 89 2.88 11.34 -11.36
N VAL A 90 3.57 11.90 -12.36
CA VAL A 90 3.51 11.43 -13.76
C VAL A 90 3.97 9.97 -13.86
N GLY A 91 5.12 9.62 -13.25
CA GLY A 91 5.63 8.25 -13.20
C GLY A 91 4.62 7.27 -12.59
N ASN A 92 4.09 7.60 -11.41
CA ASN A 92 3.15 6.73 -10.70
C ASN A 92 1.77 6.63 -11.39
N SER A 93 1.29 7.72 -12.00
CA SER A 93 -0.01 7.78 -12.66
C SER A 93 -0.04 7.07 -14.00
N ALA A 94 1.07 7.05 -14.75
CA ALA A 94 1.18 6.31 -16.02
C ALA A 94 0.84 4.82 -15.83
N PHE A 95 1.30 4.25 -14.72
CA PHE A 95 0.96 2.90 -14.32
C PHE A 95 -0.51 2.73 -13.92
N GLY A 96 -1.06 3.64 -13.10
CA GLY A 96 -2.48 3.60 -12.75
C GLY A 96 -3.39 3.71 -13.98
N ARG A 97 -2.96 4.46 -14.99
CA ARG A 97 -3.65 4.61 -16.27
C ARG A 97 -3.64 3.32 -17.10
N SER A 98 -2.53 2.58 -17.14
CA SER A 98 -2.47 1.31 -17.88
C SER A 98 -3.40 0.23 -17.30
N GLY A 99 -3.69 0.31 -15.99
CA GLY A 99 -4.53 -0.68 -15.28
C GLY A 99 -5.98 -0.25 -15.11
N MET A 100 -6.36 0.88 -15.69
CA MET A 100 -7.66 1.49 -15.50
C MET A 100 -8.78 0.60 -16.06
N ASP A 101 -9.72 0.26 -15.18
CA ASP A 101 -10.88 -0.57 -15.48
C ASP A 101 -11.96 0.22 -16.23
N MET A 102 -11.86 0.16 -17.57
CA MET A 102 -12.79 0.83 -18.48
C MET A 102 -14.23 0.32 -18.37
N SER A 103 -14.47 -0.84 -17.74
CA SER A 103 -15.82 -1.39 -17.57
C SER A 103 -16.65 -0.64 -16.52
N LYS A 104 -15.97 0.02 -15.57
CA LYS A 104 -16.61 0.83 -14.52
C LYS A 104 -16.94 2.25 -14.99
N HIS A 105 -16.47 2.65 -16.16
CA HIS A 105 -16.70 3.98 -16.68
C HIS A 105 -18.16 4.13 -17.12
N LYS A 106 -18.77 5.21 -16.68
CA LYS A 106 -20.15 5.57 -16.99
C LYS A 106 -20.18 6.83 -17.85
N GLU A 107 -21.31 7.11 -18.45
CA GLU A 107 -21.60 8.36 -19.15
C GLU A 107 -22.56 9.16 -18.28
N VAL A 108 -22.22 10.42 -18.05
CA VAL A 108 -23.07 11.36 -17.32
C VAL A 108 -23.72 12.28 -18.34
N LYS A 109 -25.04 12.46 -18.22
CA LYS A 109 -25.83 13.38 -19.05
C LYS A 109 -26.64 14.28 -18.11
N TYR A 110 -26.84 15.52 -18.52
CA TYR A 110 -27.70 16.46 -17.82
C TYR A 110 -28.93 16.68 -18.66
N GLU A 111 -30.12 16.58 -18.05
CA GLU A 111 -31.39 16.73 -18.75
C GLU A 111 -32.40 17.46 -17.86
N SER A 112 -33.15 18.39 -18.42
CA SER A 112 -34.18 19.16 -17.70
C SER A 112 -35.58 18.92 -18.24
N ASP A 113 -35.72 18.37 -19.45
CA ASP A 113 -37.01 18.01 -19.99
C ASP A 113 -37.53 16.69 -19.38
N GLN A 114 -38.73 16.72 -18.82
CA GLN A 114 -39.34 15.60 -18.13
C GLN A 114 -39.47 14.35 -19.02
N LYS A 115 -39.87 14.51 -20.28
CA LYS A 115 -40.02 13.36 -21.20
C LYS A 115 -38.68 12.76 -21.55
N ALA A 116 -37.65 13.60 -21.75
CA ALA A 116 -36.29 13.15 -22.01
C ALA A 116 -35.68 12.42 -20.79
N ILE A 117 -36.00 12.86 -19.56
CA ILE A 117 -35.62 12.17 -18.32
C ILE A 117 -36.27 10.78 -18.27
N GLU A 118 -37.59 10.68 -18.43
CA GLU A 118 -38.34 9.42 -18.43
C GLU A 118 -37.77 8.43 -19.45
N ALA A 119 -37.57 8.87 -20.70
CA ALA A 119 -36.98 8.05 -21.75
C ALA A 119 -35.56 7.54 -21.42
N LYS A 120 -34.79 8.29 -20.62
CA LYS A 120 -33.45 7.88 -20.18
C LYS A 120 -33.48 6.90 -19.01
N ILE A 121 -34.45 7.02 -18.12
CA ILE A 121 -34.68 6.08 -17.00
C ILE A 121 -35.10 4.72 -17.55
N GLU A 122 -35.99 4.69 -18.54
CA GLU A 122 -36.47 3.46 -19.18
C GLU A 122 -35.40 2.76 -20.04
N HIS A 123 -34.36 3.49 -20.45
CA HIS A 123 -33.31 2.92 -21.28
C HIS A 123 -32.52 1.84 -20.51
N PHE A 124 -32.30 0.67 -21.13
CA PHE A 124 -31.65 -0.49 -20.51
C PHE A 124 -30.22 -0.25 -19.97
N THR A 125 -29.58 0.86 -20.33
CA THR A 125 -28.27 1.26 -19.79
C THR A 125 -28.37 2.23 -18.61
N PHE A 126 -29.56 2.60 -18.17
CA PHE A 126 -29.74 3.44 -17.00
C PHE A 126 -29.02 2.84 -15.78
N HIS A 127 -28.40 3.70 -14.97
CA HIS A 127 -27.70 3.29 -13.76
C HIS A 127 -28.15 4.04 -12.52
N GLY A 128 -28.39 5.35 -12.65
CA GLY A 128 -28.84 6.18 -11.54
C GLY A 128 -29.15 7.59 -12.00
N LEU A 129 -29.88 8.30 -11.17
CA LEU A 129 -30.28 9.69 -11.37
C LEU A 129 -30.05 10.46 -10.07
N GLU A 130 -29.59 11.69 -10.20
CA GLU A 130 -29.46 12.64 -9.11
C GLU A 130 -30.13 13.95 -9.52
N GLU A 131 -31.19 14.32 -8.80
CA GLU A 131 -31.92 15.56 -9.05
C GLU A 131 -31.08 16.77 -8.66
N LEU A 132 -30.91 17.70 -9.59
CA LEU A 132 -30.32 19.02 -9.37
C LEU A 132 -31.45 20.04 -9.23
N ASN A 133 -31.15 21.34 -9.17
CA ASN A 133 -32.20 22.36 -9.00
C ASN A 133 -33.15 22.37 -10.21
N ASP A 134 -32.59 22.60 -11.40
CA ASP A 134 -33.39 22.80 -12.64
C ASP A 134 -33.16 21.69 -13.67
N ALA A 135 -32.50 20.60 -13.29
CA ALA A 135 -32.14 19.49 -14.15
C ALA A 135 -31.91 18.20 -13.35
N CYS A 136 -31.71 17.08 -14.04
CA CYS A 136 -31.27 15.82 -13.48
C CYS A 136 -29.90 15.44 -14.04
N GLU A 137 -28.99 15.01 -13.17
CA GLU A 137 -27.79 14.28 -13.56
C GLU A 137 -28.14 12.80 -13.74
N ILE A 138 -28.09 12.31 -14.97
CA ILE A 138 -28.41 10.93 -15.33
C ILE A 138 -27.11 10.18 -15.63
N THR A 139 -26.86 9.14 -14.83
CA THR A 139 -25.73 8.24 -15.01
C THR A 139 -26.15 7.02 -15.83
N MET A 140 -25.43 6.76 -16.92
CA MET A 140 -25.67 5.67 -17.87
C MET A 140 -24.46 4.72 -17.94
N LYS A 141 -24.70 3.42 -18.07
CA LYS A 141 -23.68 2.43 -18.44
C LYS A 141 -23.32 2.56 -19.91
N LYS A 142 -22.09 2.19 -20.28
CA LYS A 142 -21.66 2.13 -21.68
C LYS A 142 -22.11 0.84 -22.34
N ARG A 143 -22.78 0.93 -23.50
CA ARG A 143 -23.18 -0.25 -24.29
C ARG A 143 -21.98 -1.00 -24.87
N ARG A 144 -20.93 -0.26 -25.27
CA ARG A 144 -19.69 -0.83 -25.81
C ARG A 144 -18.50 -0.22 -25.08
N ILE A 145 -17.60 -1.07 -24.61
CA ILE A 145 -16.38 -0.66 -23.92
C ILE A 145 -15.21 -0.84 -24.88
N LYS A 146 -14.54 0.26 -25.24
CA LYS A 146 -13.31 0.22 -26.03
C LYS A 146 -12.12 0.13 -25.08
N ASN A 147 -11.62 -1.09 -24.85
CA ASN A 147 -10.46 -1.30 -23.99
C ASN A 147 -9.17 -1.01 -24.76
N LYS A 148 -8.60 0.18 -24.55
CA LYS A 148 -7.33 0.61 -25.17
C LYS A 148 -6.15 0.56 -24.21
N ASN A 149 -6.39 0.21 -22.94
CA ASN A 149 -5.36 0.29 -21.92
C ASN A 149 -4.49 -0.97 -21.97
N PRO A 150 -3.16 -0.84 -21.88
CA PRO A 150 -2.26 -1.98 -21.85
C PRO A 150 -2.24 -2.61 -20.44
N ILE A 151 -3.35 -3.24 -20.03
CA ILE A 151 -3.56 -3.77 -18.66
C ILE A 151 -2.47 -4.77 -18.25
N HIS A 152 -1.92 -5.52 -19.22
CA HIS A 152 -0.82 -6.45 -18.99
C HIS A 152 0.43 -5.76 -18.39
N LEU A 153 0.68 -4.49 -18.72
CA LEU A 153 1.78 -3.72 -18.12
C LEU A 153 1.57 -3.53 -16.62
N SER A 154 0.35 -3.18 -16.20
CA SER A 154 0.07 -2.98 -14.77
C SER A 154 0.19 -4.28 -13.98
N ILE A 155 -0.25 -5.38 -14.58
CA ILE A 155 -0.10 -6.72 -13.98
C ILE A 155 1.39 -7.05 -13.81
N ALA A 156 2.20 -6.84 -14.84
CA ALA A 156 3.65 -7.08 -14.78
C ALA A 156 4.32 -6.18 -13.74
N ILE A 157 4.05 -4.86 -13.75
CA ILE A 157 4.66 -3.90 -12.81
C ILE A 157 4.33 -4.25 -11.36
N TYR A 158 3.07 -4.55 -11.02
CA TYR A 158 2.71 -4.96 -9.65
C TYR A 158 3.41 -6.25 -9.22
N GLN A 159 3.52 -7.23 -10.12
CA GLN A 159 4.15 -8.51 -9.80
C GLN A 159 5.66 -8.42 -9.69
N LEU A 160 6.31 -7.58 -10.51
CA LEU A 160 7.74 -7.31 -10.42
C LEU A 160 8.09 -6.47 -9.18
N ALA A 161 7.25 -5.51 -8.80
CA ALA A 161 7.41 -4.78 -7.54
C ALA A 161 7.26 -5.73 -6.34
N LYS A 162 6.25 -6.62 -6.36
CA LYS A 162 6.11 -7.66 -5.34
C LYS A 162 7.32 -8.59 -5.30
N LEU A 163 7.80 -9.04 -6.46
CA LEU A 163 9.01 -9.85 -6.57
C LEU A 163 10.17 -9.15 -5.89
N ARG A 164 10.41 -7.86 -6.17
CA ARG A 164 11.52 -7.12 -5.57
C ARG A 164 11.43 -7.04 -4.03
N MET A 165 10.22 -6.88 -3.48
CA MET A 165 10.02 -6.91 -2.01
C MET A 165 10.27 -8.30 -1.42
N LEU A 166 9.83 -9.37 -2.11
CA LEU A 166 10.08 -10.75 -1.69
C LEU A 166 11.57 -11.08 -1.72
N GLN A 167 12.25 -10.70 -2.80
CA GLN A 167 13.70 -10.84 -2.95
C GLN A 167 14.44 -10.07 -1.85
N PHE A 168 13.99 -8.86 -1.50
CA PHE A 168 14.59 -8.13 -0.39
C PHE A 168 14.46 -8.87 0.94
N TYR A 169 13.30 -9.47 1.21
CA TYR A 169 13.11 -10.25 2.43
C TYR A 169 13.96 -11.54 2.42
N TYR A 170 13.78 -12.42 1.44
CA TYR A 170 14.39 -13.75 1.44
C TYR A 170 15.85 -13.74 0.94
N ASP A 171 16.13 -13.04 -0.15
CA ASP A 171 17.44 -13.08 -0.83
C ASP A 171 18.43 -12.04 -0.28
N CYS A 172 17.99 -11.16 0.63
CA CYS A 172 18.85 -10.19 1.32
C CYS A 172 18.74 -10.33 2.84
N ILE A 173 17.59 -10.01 3.44
CA ILE A 173 17.50 -9.98 4.92
C ILE A 173 17.65 -11.40 5.51
N ASP A 174 16.84 -12.37 5.10
CA ASP A 174 16.89 -13.74 5.63
C ASP A 174 18.20 -14.46 5.25
N TYR A 175 18.75 -14.14 4.08
CA TYR A 175 20.04 -14.64 3.63
C TYR A 175 21.19 -14.18 4.54
N TYR A 176 21.33 -12.87 4.80
CA TYR A 176 22.49 -12.32 5.52
C TYR A 176 22.38 -12.34 7.05
N PHE A 177 21.17 -12.39 7.61
CA PHE A 177 20.92 -12.29 9.04
C PHE A 177 20.34 -13.58 9.61
N ASN A 178 20.65 -13.94 10.86
CA ASN A 178 19.98 -15.07 11.49
C ASN A 178 18.54 -14.67 11.84
N ARG A 179 17.62 -15.62 11.78
CA ARG A 179 16.20 -15.36 12.11
C ARG A 179 16.00 -14.85 13.54
N SER A 180 16.91 -15.17 14.47
CA SER A 180 16.94 -14.66 15.84
C SER A 180 17.32 -13.18 15.95
N ASP A 181 17.99 -12.62 14.93
CA ASP A 181 18.56 -11.28 14.94
C ASP A 181 17.66 -10.24 14.28
N PHE A 182 16.53 -10.66 13.69
CA PHE A 182 15.59 -9.71 13.10
C PHE A 182 14.13 -10.17 13.19
N GLN A 183 13.23 -9.19 13.29
CA GLN A 183 11.80 -9.38 13.22
C GLN A 183 11.18 -8.44 12.19
N TYR A 184 10.47 -9.01 11.21
CA TYR A 184 9.76 -8.25 10.20
C TYR A 184 8.39 -7.83 10.73
N GLN A 185 8.16 -6.52 10.88
CA GLN A 185 7.03 -5.97 11.61
C GLN A 185 5.87 -5.55 10.70
N GLU A 186 6.15 -4.88 9.59
CA GLU A 186 5.13 -4.39 8.66
C GLU A 186 5.72 -4.23 7.25
N MET A 187 4.89 -4.44 6.23
CA MET A 187 5.18 -4.04 4.85
C MET A 187 4.04 -3.16 4.33
N ASP A 188 4.35 -1.96 3.83
CA ASP A 188 3.39 -1.17 3.05
C ASP A 188 3.94 -0.89 1.66
N THR A 189 3.48 -1.68 0.68
CA THR A 189 3.77 -1.55 -0.75
C THR A 189 5.25 -1.70 -1.12
N ASP A 190 6.05 -0.68 -0.88
CA ASP A 190 7.48 -0.56 -1.20
C ASP A 190 8.34 -0.22 0.04
N SER A 191 7.74 -0.27 1.23
CA SER A 191 8.42 -0.11 2.53
C SER A 191 8.43 -1.41 3.33
N ALA A 192 9.53 -1.65 4.06
CA ALA A 192 9.73 -2.78 4.95
C ALA A 192 10.20 -2.26 6.31
N TYR A 193 9.46 -2.60 7.38
CA TYR A 193 9.83 -2.25 8.76
C TYR A 193 10.37 -3.49 9.44
N ILE A 194 11.64 -3.43 9.84
CA ILE A 194 12.39 -4.57 10.36
C ILE A 194 13.08 -4.12 11.65
N ALA A 195 12.79 -4.80 12.75
CA ALA A 195 13.52 -4.65 13.99
C ALA A 195 14.74 -5.58 13.94
N PHE A 196 15.90 -5.08 14.37
CA PHE A 196 17.12 -5.88 14.51
C PHE A 196 17.51 -5.98 15.98
N SER A 197 18.19 -7.07 16.36
CA SER A 197 18.73 -7.24 17.71
C SER A 197 19.95 -6.35 18.01
N CYS A 198 20.46 -5.63 17.01
CA CYS A 198 21.71 -4.92 17.04
C CYS A 198 21.55 -3.48 16.55
N GLU A 199 22.34 -2.55 17.12
CA GLU A 199 22.33 -1.14 16.75
C GLU A 199 22.84 -0.90 15.30
N ASN A 200 23.89 -1.62 14.88
CA ASN A 200 24.44 -1.54 13.53
C ASN A 200 24.34 -2.89 12.79
N PRO A 201 23.13 -3.31 12.38
CA PRO A 201 22.90 -4.68 11.90
C PRO A 201 23.77 -5.03 10.69
N PHE A 202 23.87 -4.13 9.70
CA PHE A 202 24.66 -4.33 8.47
C PHE A 202 26.19 -4.29 8.67
N LYS A 203 26.67 -4.12 9.91
CA LYS A 203 28.08 -4.22 10.29
C LYS A 203 28.32 -5.39 11.23
N ASP A 204 27.47 -5.50 12.25
CA ASP A 204 27.75 -6.35 13.40
C ASP A 204 27.03 -7.70 13.32
N CYS A 205 25.86 -7.75 12.67
CA CYS A 205 24.92 -8.89 12.77
C CYS A 205 24.71 -9.66 11.46
N ILE A 206 25.55 -9.37 10.47
CA ILE A 206 25.71 -10.23 9.30
C ILE A 206 26.40 -11.53 9.72
N LYS A 207 25.83 -12.67 9.28
CA LYS A 207 26.40 -14.01 9.45
C LYS A 207 27.89 -14.00 9.10
N PRO A 208 28.79 -14.46 9.99
CA PRO A 208 30.25 -14.34 9.80
C PRO A 208 30.74 -14.83 8.42
N ASP A 209 30.26 -15.98 7.97
CA ASP A 209 30.67 -16.61 6.71
C ASP A 209 30.18 -15.87 5.46
N LEU A 210 29.21 -14.96 5.60
CA LEU A 210 28.64 -14.17 4.50
C LEU A 210 29.17 -12.73 4.46
N ARG A 211 30.06 -12.32 5.37
CA ARG A 211 30.54 -10.93 5.45
C ARG A 211 31.24 -10.49 4.17
N ASP A 212 32.08 -11.32 3.58
CA ASP A 212 32.79 -10.97 2.35
C ASP A 212 31.86 -10.99 1.14
N HIS A 213 30.92 -11.94 1.09
CA HIS A 213 29.83 -11.93 0.10
C HIS A 213 29.02 -10.64 0.21
N PHE A 214 28.61 -10.23 1.41
CA PHE A 214 27.87 -8.99 1.61
C PHE A 214 28.66 -7.77 1.12
N LYS A 215 29.96 -7.66 1.43
CA LYS A 215 30.79 -6.55 0.94
C LYS A 215 30.80 -6.45 -0.58
N GLN A 216 30.83 -7.59 -1.28
CA GLN A 216 30.84 -7.65 -2.75
C GLN A 216 29.48 -7.29 -3.36
N TYR A 217 28.38 -7.74 -2.75
CA TYR A 217 27.04 -7.66 -3.34
C TYR A 217 26.09 -6.65 -2.66
N LYS A 218 26.53 -5.90 -1.62
CA LYS A 218 25.65 -4.96 -0.90
C LYS A 218 25.01 -3.91 -1.80
N TYR A 219 25.70 -3.49 -2.85
CA TYR A 219 25.20 -2.43 -3.75
C TYR A 219 24.17 -2.92 -4.78
N ASP A 220 23.89 -4.22 -4.83
CA ASP A 220 22.74 -4.76 -5.57
C ASP A 220 21.42 -4.46 -4.84
N TRP A 221 21.50 -4.15 -3.54
CA TRP A 221 20.37 -3.91 -2.65
C TRP A 221 20.29 -2.46 -2.18
N PHE A 222 21.44 -1.84 -1.88
CA PHE A 222 21.50 -0.54 -1.21
C PHE A 222 22.27 0.50 -2.05
N PRO A 223 22.00 1.80 -1.88
CA PRO A 223 22.80 2.86 -2.46
C PRO A 223 24.28 2.72 -2.13
N ARG A 224 25.15 3.03 -3.10
CA ARG A 224 26.59 3.09 -2.87
C ARG A 224 26.94 4.16 -1.85
N ASP A 225 27.80 3.82 -0.90
CA ASP A 225 28.11 4.66 0.28
C ASP A 225 29.58 5.14 0.33
N TYR A 226 30.41 4.77 -0.64
CA TYR A 226 31.82 5.17 -0.69
C TYR A 226 32.05 6.65 -1.08
N ASN A 227 31.05 7.32 -1.66
CA ASN A 227 31.10 8.76 -1.96
C ASN A 227 29.68 9.34 -1.86
N SER A 228 29.57 10.52 -1.24
CA SER A 228 28.33 11.29 -1.11
C SER A 228 27.62 11.59 -2.44
N GLU A 229 28.34 11.85 -3.53
CA GLU A 229 27.73 12.13 -4.84
C GLU A 229 27.05 10.89 -5.42
N VAL A 230 27.73 9.74 -5.35
CA VAL A 230 27.19 8.46 -5.80
C VAL A 230 26.02 8.03 -4.92
N ALA A 231 26.13 8.22 -3.59
CA ALA A 231 25.05 7.95 -2.65
C ALA A 231 23.79 8.77 -2.98
N LYS A 232 23.95 10.08 -3.26
CA LYS A 232 22.83 10.95 -3.66
C LYS A 232 22.18 10.47 -4.96
N PHE A 233 22.97 10.07 -5.95
CA PHE A 233 22.47 9.54 -7.21
C PHE A 233 21.65 8.24 -6.99
N ASP A 234 22.21 7.31 -6.22
CA ASP A 234 21.63 5.99 -5.99
C ASP A 234 20.39 6.00 -5.10
N ARG A 235 20.23 7.00 -4.22
CA ARG A 235 19.00 7.20 -3.43
C ARG A 235 17.73 7.38 -4.28
N ARG A 236 17.90 7.65 -5.58
CA ARG A 236 16.83 7.74 -6.59
C ARG A 236 16.96 6.70 -7.70
N THR A 237 17.89 5.75 -7.61
CA THR A 237 17.99 4.62 -8.54
C THR A 237 16.88 3.61 -8.23
N PRO A 238 16.00 3.30 -9.20
CA PRO A 238 14.91 2.35 -8.99
C PRO A 238 15.40 0.96 -8.56
N GLY A 239 14.70 0.36 -7.60
CA GLY A 239 14.99 -1.00 -7.12
C GLY A 239 15.98 -1.08 -5.95
N LEU A 240 16.69 0.00 -5.62
CA LEU A 240 17.52 0.05 -4.41
C LEU A 240 16.68 0.43 -3.18
N PHE A 241 17.02 -0.18 -2.05
CA PHE A 241 16.42 0.08 -0.74
C PHE A 241 17.27 1.08 0.03
N LYS A 242 16.63 2.03 0.70
CA LYS A 242 17.32 3.02 1.53
C LYS A 242 16.60 3.13 2.86
N ASP A 243 17.36 3.48 3.88
CA ASP A 243 16.77 3.89 5.15
C ASP A 243 16.01 5.22 4.97
N GLU A 244 14.71 5.19 5.30
CA GLU A 244 13.84 6.36 5.35
C GLU A 244 13.50 6.78 6.78
N TRP A 245 13.56 5.86 7.73
CA TRP A 245 13.24 6.10 9.13
C TRP A 245 13.83 4.98 10.00
N SER A 246 14.54 5.38 11.06
CA SER A 246 15.09 4.50 12.09
C SER A 246 14.75 5.00 13.49
N GLY A 247 14.47 4.07 14.38
CA GLY A 247 14.20 4.28 15.80
C GLY A 247 13.94 2.95 16.51
N ASP A 248 13.67 3.01 17.81
CA ASP A 248 13.84 1.86 18.71
C ASP A 248 12.53 1.17 19.07
N ALA A 249 11.38 1.80 18.76
CA ALA A 249 10.08 1.25 19.06
C ALA A 249 9.11 1.34 17.87
N MET A 250 8.29 0.30 17.73
CA MET A 250 7.21 0.25 16.76
C MET A 250 6.05 -0.60 17.30
N VAL A 251 4.82 -0.09 17.11
CA VAL A 251 3.59 -0.88 17.31
C VAL A 251 2.85 -0.95 15.98
N SER A 252 2.65 -2.15 15.45
CA SER A 252 1.81 -2.39 14.27
C SER A 252 0.54 -3.13 14.67
N LEU A 253 -0.62 -2.59 14.29
CA LEU A 253 -1.92 -3.19 14.63
C LEU A 253 -2.47 -3.96 13.42
N SER A 254 -2.94 -3.22 12.42
CA SER A 254 -3.48 -3.76 11.18
C SER A 254 -2.82 -3.05 10.01
N SER A 255 -2.93 -3.62 8.81
CA SER A 255 -2.29 -3.05 7.62
C SER A 255 -2.55 -1.55 7.49
N LYS A 256 -1.47 -0.76 7.40
CA LYS A 256 -1.48 0.72 7.35
C LYS A 256 -1.95 1.43 8.63
N ASN A 257 -1.86 0.76 9.78
CA ASN A 257 -2.11 1.32 11.11
C ASN A 257 -0.96 0.94 12.04
N TYR A 258 0.05 1.80 12.11
CA TYR A 258 1.25 1.60 12.90
C TYR A 258 1.83 2.92 13.38
N ILE A 259 2.66 2.84 14.42
CA ILE A 259 3.47 3.95 14.92
C ILE A 259 4.91 3.48 15.10
N CYS A 260 5.87 4.31 14.70
CA CYS A 260 7.27 4.16 15.03
C CYS A 260 7.74 5.40 15.81
N TYR A 261 8.54 5.21 16.86
CA TYR A 261 8.97 6.29 17.75
C TYR A 261 10.30 5.96 18.44
N LEU A 262 10.93 6.98 18.99
CA LEU A 262 11.99 6.84 19.99
C LEU A 262 11.36 7.06 21.38
N PRO A 263 11.49 6.12 22.33
CA PRO A 263 10.92 6.28 23.67
C PRO A 263 11.36 7.56 24.38
N ASP A 264 12.63 7.95 24.19
CA ASP A 264 13.24 9.09 24.88
C ASP A 264 13.11 10.42 24.10
N GLU A 265 12.62 10.41 22.85
CA GLU A 265 12.47 11.61 22.02
C GLU A 265 11.02 11.81 21.54
N SER A 266 10.29 12.70 22.20
CA SER A 266 8.87 12.96 21.92
C SER A 266 8.58 13.53 20.52
N TYR A 267 9.58 14.09 19.82
CA TYR A 267 9.40 14.71 18.50
C TYR A 267 9.65 13.77 17.31
N LYS A 268 10.30 12.62 17.51
CA LYS A 268 10.67 11.71 16.42
C LYS A 268 9.67 10.56 16.31
N VAL A 269 8.46 10.89 15.85
CA VAL A 269 7.34 9.94 15.70
C VAL A 269 6.89 9.85 14.24
N LYS A 270 6.67 8.63 13.75
CA LYS A 270 6.04 8.33 12.45
C LYS A 270 4.75 7.56 12.69
N VAL A 271 3.60 8.19 12.41
CA VAL A 271 2.27 7.57 12.58
C VAL A 271 1.61 7.33 11.23
N SER A 272 1.14 6.10 11.01
CA SER A 272 0.22 5.75 9.93
C SER A 272 -1.10 5.28 10.55
N ALA A 273 -2.21 5.94 10.20
CA ALA A 273 -3.55 5.57 10.67
C ALA A 273 -4.56 5.75 9.53
N LYS A 274 -4.68 4.74 8.66
CA LYS A 274 -5.44 4.89 7.40
C LYS A 274 -6.90 5.26 7.65
N GLY A 275 -7.27 6.43 7.13
CA GLY A 275 -8.64 6.94 7.17
C GLY A 275 -8.98 7.68 8.46
N VAL A 276 -8.02 7.90 9.36
CA VAL A 276 -8.14 8.80 10.51
C VAL A 276 -7.39 10.09 10.17
N GLN A 277 -7.97 11.25 10.48
CA GLN A 277 -7.32 12.53 10.22
C GLN A 277 -6.20 12.79 11.22
N GLN A 278 -5.04 13.23 10.71
CA GLN A 278 -3.83 13.50 11.48
C GLN A 278 -3.40 14.97 11.34
N GLY A 279 -2.59 15.43 12.30
CA GLY A 279 -1.94 16.74 12.30
C GLY A 279 -2.87 17.90 12.64
N ARG A 280 -2.25 19.01 13.07
CA ARG A 280 -2.92 20.21 13.61
C ARG A 280 -3.79 19.88 14.84
N GLY A 281 -3.31 19.07 15.78
CA GLY A 281 -4.04 18.71 17.00
C GLY A 281 -5.09 17.61 16.80
N ARG A 282 -5.25 17.06 15.58
CA ARG A 282 -6.32 16.10 15.29
C ARG A 282 -5.94 14.69 15.74
N ASN A 283 -6.75 14.13 16.64
CA ASN A 283 -6.63 12.78 17.18
C ASN A 283 -5.27 12.49 17.83
N GLU A 284 -4.53 13.52 18.28
CA GLU A 284 -3.21 13.36 18.91
C GLU A 284 -3.30 12.70 20.29
N ASP A 285 -4.46 12.73 20.93
CA ASP A 285 -4.81 12.04 22.17
C ASP A 285 -4.85 10.51 22.00
N VAL A 286 -5.12 10.02 20.79
CA VAL A 286 -5.20 8.59 20.45
C VAL A 286 -4.04 8.13 19.56
N LEU A 287 -3.58 8.97 18.64
CA LEU A 287 -2.55 8.65 17.66
C LEU A 287 -1.13 8.96 18.19
N ASN A 288 -0.83 8.41 19.36
CA ASN A 288 0.46 8.54 20.05
C ASN A 288 0.92 7.15 20.56
N PRO A 289 2.18 7.00 21.03
CA PRO A 289 2.69 5.71 21.50
C PRO A 289 1.80 5.03 22.52
N ASN A 290 1.37 5.77 23.56
CA ASN A 290 0.50 5.25 24.60
C ASN A 290 -0.85 4.74 24.05
N GLY A 291 -1.45 5.43 23.09
CA GLY A 291 -2.70 5.00 22.46
C GLY A 291 -2.55 3.67 21.70
N PHE A 292 -1.47 3.52 20.93
CA PHE A 292 -1.17 2.28 20.22
C PHE A 292 -0.83 1.13 21.16
N GLU A 293 0.01 1.35 22.17
CA GLU A 293 0.37 0.35 23.18
C GLU A 293 -0.84 -0.12 23.99
N THR A 294 -1.70 0.82 24.43
CA THR A 294 -2.93 0.52 25.19
C THR A 294 -3.87 -0.38 24.38
N VAL A 295 -4.00 -0.15 23.08
CA VAL A 295 -4.82 -1.01 22.20
C VAL A 295 -4.32 -2.45 22.19
N VAL A 296 -3.00 -2.67 22.18
CA VAL A 296 -2.43 -4.02 22.24
C VAL A 296 -2.56 -4.62 23.64
N ARG A 297 -2.14 -3.89 24.67
CA ARG A 297 -2.11 -4.33 26.06
C ARG A 297 -3.51 -4.68 26.58
N ASP A 298 -4.46 -3.77 26.38
CA ASP A 298 -5.80 -3.85 26.97
C ASP A 298 -6.80 -4.49 25.99
N ARG A 299 -6.37 -4.78 24.75
CA ARG A 299 -7.15 -5.44 23.69
C ARG A 299 -8.45 -4.70 23.36
N ILE A 300 -8.35 -3.37 23.27
CA ILE A 300 -9.49 -2.47 23.10
C ILE A 300 -9.57 -1.86 21.69
N THR A 301 -10.61 -1.06 21.48
CA THR A 301 -10.76 -0.18 20.32
C THR A 301 -10.80 1.26 20.80
N LEU A 302 -9.98 2.13 20.20
CA LEU A 302 -10.03 3.56 20.43
C LEU A 302 -10.76 4.25 19.28
N GLN A 303 -11.52 5.29 19.61
CA GLN A 303 -12.26 6.09 18.64
C GLN A 303 -11.52 7.38 18.31
N GLY A 304 -11.73 7.91 17.12
CA GLY A 304 -11.25 9.21 16.70
C GLY A 304 -12.29 9.92 15.87
N THR A 305 -12.06 11.20 15.63
CA THR A 305 -12.97 12.10 14.94
C THR A 305 -12.37 12.57 13.63
N ASN A 306 -13.13 12.41 12.55
CA ASN A 306 -12.86 13.07 11.27
C ASN A 306 -13.84 14.23 11.08
N LYS A 307 -13.32 15.38 10.64
CA LYS A 307 -14.12 16.55 10.29
C LYS A 307 -13.82 17.00 8.87
N GLY A 308 -14.83 17.37 8.11
CA GLY A 308 -14.61 17.86 6.76
C GLY A 308 -15.87 18.39 6.12
N PHE A 309 -15.80 18.62 4.82
CA PHE A 309 -16.91 19.10 4.03
C PHE A 309 -17.40 17.99 3.11
N ARG A 310 -18.71 17.94 2.89
CA ARG A 310 -19.33 17.10 1.87
C ARG A 310 -20.50 17.84 1.24
N LEU A 311 -20.82 17.52 -0.01
CA LEU A 311 -22.08 17.93 -0.59
C LEU A 311 -23.21 17.13 0.10
N SER A 312 -24.17 17.84 0.69
CA SER A 312 -25.42 17.25 1.14
C SER A 312 -26.32 17.02 -0.07
N LYS A 313 -26.76 15.77 -0.28
CA LYS A 313 -27.72 15.47 -1.36
C LYS A 313 -29.10 16.10 -1.08
N GLU A 314 -29.47 16.17 0.20
CA GLU A 314 -30.76 16.70 0.65
C GLU A 314 -30.83 18.22 0.50
N SER A 315 -29.82 18.94 0.99
CA SER A 315 -29.81 20.41 0.96
C SER A 315 -29.11 21.00 -0.26
N LYS A 316 -28.56 20.15 -1.15
CA LYS A 316 -27.78 20.52 -2.35
C LYS A 316 -26.70 21.57 -2.06
N SER A 317 -26.14 21.54 -0.85
CA SER A 317 -25.17 22.53 -0.35
C SER A 317 -23.98 21.85 0.33
N ILE A 318 -22.86 22.56 0.40
CA ILE A 318 -21.68 22.09 1.14
C ILE A 318 -21.99 22.16 2.63
N ILE A 319 -22.00 21.01 3.30
CA ILE A 319 -22.17 20.91 4.74
C ILE A 319 -20.87 20.46 5.41
N THR A 320 -20.67 20.90 6.64
CA THR A 320 -19.63 20.35 7.50
C THR A 320 -20.14 19.06 8.13
N TYR A 321 -19.35 18.00 8.08
CA TYR A 321 -19.62 16.76 8.80
C TYR A 321 -18.58 16.55 9.89
N THR A 322 -19.03 15.94 10.99
CA THR A 322 -18.18 15.35 12.01
C THR A 322 -18.56 13.87 12.09
N GLN A 323 -17.57 12.99 11.98
CA GLN A 323 -17.76 11.55 12.04
C GLN A 323 -16.85 10.96 13.12
N THR A 324 -17.44 10.42 14.17
CA THR A 324 -16.76 9.52 15.11
C THR A 324 -16.60 8.16 14.44
N LYS A 325 -15.40 7.61 14.48
CA LYS A 325 -15.08 6.31 13.88
C LYS A 325 -14.03 5.59 14.70
N THR A 326 -13.88 4.28 14.46
CA THR A 326 -12.73 3.53 14.94
C THR A 326 -11.43 4.16 14.43
N ALA A 327 -10.55 4.54 15.34
CA ALA A 327 -9.23 5.05 15.04
C ALA A 327 -8.18 3.95 15.12
N LEU A 328 -8.06 3.30 16.27
CA LEU A 328 -7.15 2.18 16.52
C LEU A 328 -7.95 0.98 17.03
N ASN A 329 -7.56 -0.22 16.65
CA ASN A 329 -8.32 -1.43 16.94
C ASN A 329 -7.39 -2.63 17.05
N TYR A 330 -7.56 -3.39 18.12
CA TYR A 330 -6.85 -4.65 18.33
C TYR A 330 -7.28 -5.75 17.33
N TYR A 331 -8.52 -5.71 16.85
CA TYR A 331 -9.05 -6.74 15.95
C TYR A 331 -8.42 -6.66 14.55
N TYR A 332 -7.80 -7.77 14.14
CA TYR A 332 -7.20 -7.93 12.82
C TYR A 332 -7.64 -9.24 12.17
N ASP A 333 -8.40 -9.14 11.07
CA ASP A 333 -9.11 -10.28 10.47
C ASP A 333 -8.65 -10.64 9.06
N LYS A 334 -7.42 -10.21 8.72
CA LYS A 334 -6.77 -10.60 7.46
C LYS A 334 -5.66 -11.64 7.66
N ARG A 335 -5.35 -11.95 8.92
CA ARG A 335 -4.33 -12.90 9.40
C ARG A 335 -4.85 -13.53 10.69
N GLN A 336 -4.34 -14.72 11.04
CA GLN A 336 -4.62 -15.35 12.31
C GLN A 336 -3.66 -14.80 13.36
N VAL A 337 -4.17 -14.19 14.42
CA VAL A 337 -3.38 -13.77 15.58
C VAL A 337 -3.17 -14.96 16.51
N LEU A 338 -1.94 -15.18 16.94
CA LEU A 338 -1.54 -16.29 17.80
C LEU A 338 -1.93 -16.04 19.27
N SER A 339 -1.70 -17.04 20.11
CA SER A 339 -2.07 -17.01 21.55
C SER A 339 -1.35 -15.93 22.35
N ASP A 340 -0.17 -15.49 21.89
CA ASP A 340 0.55 -14.35 22.46
C ASP A 340 -0.18 -13.01 22.26
N GLY A 341 -1.17 -12.99 21.35
CA GLY A 341 -1.94 -11.81 21.03
C GLY A 341 -1.19 -10.76 20.22
N ILE A 342 0.00 -11.09 19.69
CA ILE A 342 0.90 -10.18 18.97
C ILE A 342 1.30 -10.79 17.63
N SER A 343 1.84 -12.00 17.66
CA SER A 343 2.31 -12.68 16.45
C SER A 343 1.14 -13.04 15.54
N THR A 344 1.37 -12.98 14.23
CA THR A 344 0.33 -13.33 13.25
C THR A 344 0.84 -14.25 12.15
N ILE A 345 0.03 -15.24 11.79
CA ILE A 345 0.28 -16.14 10.66
C ILE A 345 -0.78 -15.95 9.57
N PRO A 346 -0.51 -16.36 8.32
CA PRO A 346 -1.50 -16.36 7.26
C PRO A 346 -2.75 -17.18 7.63
N LEU A 347 -3.89 -16.84 7.03
CA LEU A 347 -5.12 -17.60 7.22
C LEU A 347 -5.01 -18.97 6.49
N GLN A 348 -5.55 -20.01 7.11
CA GLN A 348 -5.64 -21.37 6.58
C GLN A 348 -6.92 -21.52 5.72
N ILE A 349 -7.03 -20.75 4.64
CA ILE A 349 -8.21 -20.71 3.75
C ILE A 349 -7.84 -20.64 2.28
#